data_AF-A0A965JWT6-F1
#
_entry.id   AF-A0A965JWT6-F1
#
_cell.length_a   1.000
_cell.length_b   1.000
_cell.length_c   1.000
_cell.angle_alpha   90.00
_cell.angle_beta   90.00
_cell.angle_gamma   90.00
#
_symmetry.space_group_name_H-M   'P 1'
#
loop_
_entity.id
_entity.type
_entity.pdbx_description
1 polymer ?
#
loop_
_entity_poly.entity_id
_entity_poly.type
_entity_poly.pdbx_seq_one_letter_code
_entity_poly.pdbx_strand_id
1 'polypeptide(L)'
;MRSMALPFTRTCRLVAPVYQQVTLAHLAMTMATARDRTAAEVAYQSVRRAWRGYLKVTPSNRPVVLIGFSQGAMMLAQLLRREIAPNPQQLRHVILSELIGGGLTVTSPRSVHDGLAGISLCLHSGSIHCVIAFDAFTSPPSAEALTGRPGAPWGYLSGWTPAQGSKMACVNPVYGGRLSGPLIPYLGADNRTTYSYVAGTTYKTYANRFRAACEVQGGIDWLDIRQIDPPKPIGRPNPLPSLPWGSDDSIVGLHRESWGLTLGNLVLATRAAVSAWTIRSM
;
A
#
# COMPACT_ATOMS: atom_id res chain seq x y z
N MET A 1 -8.15 2.36 9.44
CA MET A 1 -8.24 2.95 8.07
C MET A 1 -8.90 4.32 8.00
N ARG A 2 -10.16 4.54 8.44
CA ARG A 2 -10.79 5.88 8.29
C ARG A 2 -9.95 7.03 8.87
N SER A 3 -9.36 6.80 10.04
CA SER A 3 -8.48 7.77 10.68
C SER A 3 -7.18 8.01 9.89
N MET A 4 -6.55 6.92 9.48
CA MET A 4 -5.30 6.88 8.71
C MET A 4 -5.43 7.53 7.32
N ALA A 5 -6.63 7.55 6.75
CA ALA A 5 -6.93 8.12 5.43
C ALA A 5 -7.40 9.58 5.48
N LEU A 6 -7.52 10.21 6.66
CA LEU A 6 -7.93 11.61 6.75
C LEU A 6 -7.04 12.59 5.96
N PRO A 7 -5.71 12.42 5.86
CA PRO A 7 -4.89 13.36 5.09
C PRO A 7 -5.31 13.50 3.62
N PHE A 8 -5.95 12.47 3.05
CA PHE A 8 -6.49 12.50 1.69
C PHE A 8 -7.74 13.38 1.55
N THR A 9 -8.42 13.77 2.64
CA THR A 9 -9.64 14.60 2.57
C THR A 9 -9.38 16.02 2.06
N ARG A 10 -8.12 16.46 2.04
CA ARG A 10 -7.73 17.73 1.42
C ARG A 10 -7.91 17.74 -0.09
N THR A 11 -7.93 16.56 -0.71
CA THR A 11 -8.07 16.39 -2.17
C THR A 11 -9.35 15.64 -2.53
N CYS A 12 -9.75 14.66 -1.72
CA CYS A 12 -10.79 13.69 -2.06
C CYS A 12 -11.97 13.74 -1.07
N ARG A 13 -13.17 13.43 -1.56
CA ARG A 13 -14.30 13.06 -0.68
C ARG A 13 -14.04 11.64 -0.17
N LEU A 14 -13.69 11.50 1.10
CA LEU A 14 -13.38 10.19 1.70
C LEU A 14 -14.64 9.34 1.88
N VAL A 15 -14.58 8.10 1.38
CA VAL A 15 -15.56 7.04 1.64
C VAL A 15 -14.80 5.85 2.22
N ALA A 16 -15.12 5.46 3.46
CA ALA A 16 -14.44 4.39 4.17
C ALA A 16 -15.47 3.35 4.62
N PRO A 17 -15.78 2.34 3.79
CA PRO A 17 -16.77 1.33 4.16
C PRO A 17 -16.28 0.45 5.30
N VAL A 18 -17.21 0.05 6.16
CA VAL A 18 -16.97 -1.01 7.15
C VAL A 18 -17.10 -2.34 6.43
N TYR A 19 -16.09 -3.20 6.57
CA TYR A 19 -16.09 -4.54 5.99
C TYR A 19 -15.61 -5.54 7.04
N GLN A 20 -16.03 -6.79 6.88
CA GLN A 20 -15.60 -7.87 7.77
C GLN A 20 -14.11 -8.14 7.58
N GLN A 21 -13.33 -8.13 8.66
CA GLN A 21 -11.89 -8.33 8.60
C GLN A 21 -11.50 -9.69 9.19
N VAL A 22 -10.52 -10.35 8.56
CA VAL A 22 -9.84 -11.48 9.20
C VAL A 22 -9.00 -10.94 10.36
N THR A 23 -9.10 -11.59 11.52
CA THR A 23 -8.47 -11.15 12.78
C THR A 23 -6.94 -11.22 12.75
N LEU A 24 -6.28 -10.44 13.61
CA LEU A 24 -4.82 -10.49 13.80
C LEU A 24 -4.34 -11.89 14.21
N ALA A 25 -5.12 -12.62 15.02
CA ALA A 25 -4.78 -13.99 15.43
C ALA A 25 -4.67 -14.94 14.22
N HIS A 26 -5.59 -14.81 13.26
CA HIS A 26 -5.56 -15.59 12.02
C HIS A 26 -4.50 -15.10 11.03
N LEU A 27 -4.08 -13.83 11.11
CA LEU A 27 -2.92 -13.32 10.38
C LEU A 27 -1.59 -13.82 10.96
N ALA A 28 -1.54 -14.16 12.25
CA ALA A 28 -0.33 -14.69 12.88
C ALA A 28 -0.01 -16.14 12.47
N MET A 29 -0.93 -16.80 11.75
CA MET A 29 -0.74 -18.17 11.26
C MET A 29 0.15 -18.20 10.01
N THR A 30 1.06 -19.16 9.98
CA THR A 30 1.99 -19.36 8.85
C THR A 30 1.39 -20.17 7.70
N MET A 31 0.25 -20.84 7.93
CA MET A 31 -0.51 -21.54 6.89
C MET A 31 -2.00 -21.26 7.01
N ALA A 32 -2.61 -20.84 5.90
CA ALA A 32 -4.03 -20.59 5.82
C ALA A 32 -4.83 -21.90 5.66
N THR A 33 -5.81 -22.10 6.52
CA THR A 33 -6.77 -23.19 6.47
C THR A 33 -7.87 -22.93 5.44
N ALA A 34 -8.70 -23.94 5.15
CA ALA A 34 -9.91 -23.74 4.34
C ALA A 34 -10.86 -22.69 4.95
N ARG A 35 -10.98 -22.67 6.28
CA ARG A 35 -11.80 -21.70 7.01
C ARG A 35 -11.31 -20.26 6.82
N ASP A 36 -9.99 -20.08 6.75
CA ASP A 36 -9.38 -18.76 6.53
C ASP A 36 -9.66 -18.23 5.14
N ARG A 37 -9.63 -19.11 4.14
CA ARG A 37 -10.01 -18.76 2.76
C ARG A 37 -11.49 -18.38 2.67
N THR A 38 -12.37 -19.10 3.39
CA THR A 38 -13.79 -18.71 3.49
C THR A 38 -13.96 -17.35 4.17
N ALA A 39 -13.23 -17.09 5.26
CA ALA A 39 -13.27 -15.79 5.94
C ALA A 39 -12.76 -14.66 5.04
N ALA A 40 -11.70 -14.90 4.26
CA ALA A 40 -11.17 -13.97 3.27
C ALA A 40 -12.21 -13.65 2.17
N GLU A 41 -12.95 -14.66 1.71
CA GLU A 41 -14.02 -14.46 0.72
C GLU A 41 -15.18 -13.64 1.32
N VAL A 42 -15.56 -13.89 2.57
CA VAL A 42 -16.57 -13.08 3.28
C VAL A 42 -16.13 -11.61 3.41
N ALA A 43 -14.85 -11.38 3.73
CA ALA A 43 -14.26 -10.04 3.77
C ALA A 43 -14.34 -9.35 2.40
N TYR A 44 -13.97 -10.06 1.33
CA TYR A 44 -14.05 -9.55 -0.04
C TYR A 44 -15.49 -9.22 -0.44
N GLN A 45 -16.46 -10.10 -0.15
CA GLN A 45 -17.87 -9.84 -0.47
C GLN A 45 -18.41 -8.59 0.25
N SER A 46 -17.92 -8.28 1.45
CA SER A 46 -18.24 -7.02 2.13
C SER A 46 -17.74 -5.79 1.36
N VAL A 47 -16.48 -5.81 0.90
CA VAL A 47 -15.89 -4.73 0.10
C VAL A 47 -16.61 -4.58 -1.24
N ARG A 48 -16.94 -5.70 -1.90
CA ARG A 48 -17.70 -5.74 -3.15
C ARG A 48 -19.09 -5.11 -3.00
N ARG A 49 -19.83 -5.47 -1.93
CA ARG A 49 -21.14 -4.86 -1.64
C ARG A 49 -21.02 -3.35 -1.43
N ALA A 50 -20.01 -2.90 -0.69
CA ALA A 50 -19.76 -1.48 -0.48
C ALA A 50 -19.44 -0.75 -1.79
N TRP A 51 -18.60 -1.32 -2.65
CA TRP A 51 -18.29 -0.77 -3.97
C TRP A 51 -19.54 -0.60 -4.83
N ARG A 52 -20.38 -1.64 -4.91
CA ARG A 52 -21.64 -1.58 -5.66
C ARG A 52 -22.60 -0.55 -5.08
N GLY A 53 -22.66 -0.42 -3.75
CA GLY A 53 -23.43 0.63 -3.08
C GLY A 53 -22.93 2.03 -3.44
N TYR A 54 -21.61 2.23 -3.40
CA TYR A 54 -20.97 3.49 -3.79
C TYR A 54 -21.30 3.91 -5.22
N LEU A 55 -21.26 2.97 -6.17
CA LEU A 55 -21.58 3.23 -7.57
C LEU A 55 -23.04 3.65 -7.80
N LYS A 56 -23.98 3.20 -6.95
CA LYS A 56 -25.41 3.59 -7.06
C LYS A 56 -25.66 5.06 -6.69
N VAL A 57 -24.83 5.63 -5.83
CA VAL A 57 -25.03 6.97 -5.25
C VAL A 57 -23.99 8.00 -5.71
N THR A 58 -23.04 7.59 -6.54
CA THR A 58 -21.96 8.45 -7.02
C THR A 58 -22.13 8.73 -8.51
N PRO A 59 -22.08 10.00 -8.94
CA PRO A 59 -22.08 10.35 -10.36
C PRO A 59 -20.96 9.63 -11.13
N SER A 60 -21.28 9.13 -12.32
CA SER A 60 -20.34 8.39 -13.15
C SER A 60 -19.14 9.21 -13.61
N ASN A 61 -19.25 10.54 -13.68
CA ASN A 61 -18.18 11.43 -14.11
C ASN A 61 -17.12 11.72 -13.02
N ARG A 62 -17.27 11.19 -11.80
CA ARG A 62 -16.34 11.46 -10.71
C ARG A 62 -15.21 10.42 -10.68
N PRO A 63 -13.93 10.83 -10.79
CA PRO A 63 -12.84 9.87 -10.68
C PRO A 63 -12.76 9.28 -9.28
N VAL A 64 -12.27 8.04 -9.21
CA VAL A 64 -12.12 7.25 -8.00
C VAL A 64 -10.64 6.96 -7.77
N VAL A 65 -10.20 7.18 -6.53
CA VAL A 65 -8.91 6.70 -6.02
C VAL A 65 -9.20 5.62 -4.99
N LEU A 66 -8.57 4.46 -5.15
CA LEU A 66 -8.68 3.34 -4.22
C LEU A 66 -7.47 3.34 -3.30
N ILE A 67 -7.69 3.26 -1.99
CA ILE A 67 -6.62 3.35 -0.99
C ILE A 67 -6.78 2.20 -0.01
N GLY A 68 -5.79 1.32 0.03
CA GLY A 68 -5.75 0.14 0.87
C GLY A 68 -4.42 -0.04 1.55
N PHE A 69 -4.46 -0.51 2.79
CA PHE A 69 -3.29 -0.90 3.55
C PHE A 69 -3.51 -2.30 4.12
N SER A 70 -2.46 -3.13 4.11
CA SER A 70 -2.47 -4.49 4.61
C SER A 70 -3.64 -5.29 4.01
N GLN A 71 -4.51 -5.86 4.84
CA GLN A 71 -5.68 -6.60 4.38
C GLN A 71 -6.60 -5.77 3.47
N GLY A 72 -6.71 -4.45 3.69
CA GLY A 72 -7.49 -3.57 2.82
C GLY A 72 -6.92 -3.49 1.40
N ALA A 73 -5.58 -3.51 1.26
CA ALA A 73 -4.92 -3.55 -0.04
C ALA A 73 -5.22 -4.87 -0.77
N MET A 74 -5.19 -6.00 -0.04
CA MET A 74 -5.52 -7.32 -0.58
C MET A 74 -6.99 -7.39 -1.06
N MET A 75 -7.93 -6.84 -0.30
CA MET A 75 -9.34 -6.78 -0.71
C MET A 75 -9.55 -5.88 -1.94
N LEU A 76 -8.85 -4.75 -2.02
CA LEU A 76 -8.93 -3.87 -3.18
C LEU A 76 -8.27 -4.48 -4.41
N ALA A 77 -7.20 -5.27 -4.27
CA ALA A 77 -6.64 -6.03 -5.37
C ALA A 77 -7.64 -7.06 -5.91
N GLN A 78 -8.39 -7.75 -5.03
CA GLN A 78 -9.50 -8.59 -5.45
C GLN A 78 -10.61 -7.79 -6.17
N LEU A 79 -10.97 -6.61 -5.67
CA LEU A 79 -11.97 -5.74 -6.29
C LEU A 79 -11.53 -5.29 -7.69
N LEU A 80 -10.27 -4.89 -7.84
CA LEU A 80 -9.68 -4.52 -9.12
C LEU A 80 -9.81 -5.66 -10.11
N ARG A 81 -9.36 -6.87 -9.74
CA ARG A 81 -9.35 -8.03 -10.63
C ARG A 81 -10.74 -8.54 -11.00
N ARG A 82 -11.64 -8.62 -10.02
CA ARG A 82 -12.93 -9.33 -10.18
C ARG A 82 -14.09 -8.43 -10.63
N GLU A 83 -14.05 -7.13 -10.34
CA GLU A 83 -15.18 -6.23 -10.61
C GLU A 83 -14.79 -5.04 -11.51
N ILE A 84 -13.64 -4.41 -11.28
CA ILE A 84 -13.28 -3.15 -11.95
C ILE A 84 -12.63 -3.41 -13.32
N ALA A 85 -11.56 -4.22 -13.38
CA ALA A 85 -10.83 -4.48 -14.61
C ALA A 85 -11.69 -5.12 -15.73
N PRO A 86 -12.61 -6.07 -15.43
CA PRO A 86 -13.51 -6.62 -16.44
C PRO A 86 -14.59 -5.64 -16.93
N ASN A 87 -14.76 -4.49 -16.26
CA ASN A 87 -15.76 -3.48 -16.60
C ASN A 87 -15.06 -2.20 -17.12
N PRO A 88 -15.03 -1.96 -18.44
CA PRO A 88 -14.34 -0.81 -19.01
C PRO A 88 -14.81 0.55 -18.47
N GLN A 89 -16.08 0.67 -18.10
CA GLN A 89 -16.60 1.90 -17.51
C GLN A 89 -16.04 2.13 -16.11
N GLN A 90 -16.03 1.11 -15.25
CA GLN A 90 -15.43 1.22 -13.92
C GLN A 90 -13.92 1.45 -14.00
N LEU A 91 -13.24 0.73 -14.89
CA LEU A 91 -11.80 0.86 -15.11
C LEU A 91 -11.41 2.29 -15.52
N ARG A 92 -12.20 2.92 -16.40
CA ARG A 92 -11.99 4.33 -16.78
C ARG A 92 -12.21 5.32 -15.63
N HIS A 93 -12.99 4.98 -14.62
CA HIS A 93 -13.22 5.88 -13.47
C HIS A 93 -12.20 5.70 -12.36
N VAL A 94 -11.55 4.55 -12.24
CA VAL A 94 -10.48 4.33 -11.26
C VAL A 94 -9.16 4.86 -11.83
N ILE A 95 -8.72 6.00 -11.30
CA ILE A 95 -7.55 6.72 -11.80
C ILE A 95 -6.26 6.38 -11.05
N LEU A 96 -6.35 5.90 -9.82
CA LEU A 96 -5.19 5.50 -9.01
C LEU A 96 -5.62 4.47 -7.98
N SER A 97 -4.79 3.45 -7.77
CA SER A 97 -4.93 2.52 -6.64
C SER A 97 -3.65 2.47 -5.83
N GLU A 98 -3.71 2.82 -4.56
CA GLU A 98 -2.61 2.73 -3.61
C GLU A 98 -2.82 1.50 -2.72
N LEU A 99 -2.07 0.42 -2.98
CA LEU A 99 -2.22 -0.91 -2.38
C LEU A 99 -0.98 -1.25 -1.56
N ILE A 100 -0.94 -0.79 -0.31
CA ILE A 100 0.26 -0.76 0.51
C ILE A 100 0.32 -1.97 1.45
N GLY A 101 1.45 -2.67 1.50
CA GLY A 101 1.63 -3.87 2.34
C GLY A 101 0.66 -5.01 1.97
N GLY A 102 0.24 -5.05 0.71
CA GLY A 102 -0.77 -5.98 0.22
C GLY A 102 -0.22 -7.29 -0.32
N GLY A 103 1.11 -7.45 -0.38
CA GLY A 103 1.74 -8.62 -0.99
C GLY A 103 1.44 -8.74 -2.49
N LEU A 104 1.26 -7.62 -3.20
CA LEU A 104 0.87 -7.65 -4.61
C LEU A 104 1.98 -8.22 -5.47
N THR A 105 1.67 -9.22 -6.31
CA THR A 105 2.63 -9.85 -7.22
C THR A 105 2.35 -9.52 -8.67
N VAL A 106 3.42 -9.48 -9.47
CA VAL A 106 3.41 -9.20 -10.91
C VAL A 106 4.47 -10.01 -11.65
N THR A 107 4.12 -10.54 -12.80
CA THR A 107 5.05 -11.10 -13.81
C THR A 107 5.64 -10.02 -14.74
N SER A 108 4.96 -8.90 -14.92
CA SER A 108 5.40 -7.75 -15.70
C SER A 108 4.75 -6.46 -15.17
N PRO A 109 5.23 -5.26 -15.53
CA PRO A 109 4.59 -4.01 -15.08
C PRO A 109 3.10 -3.87 -15.45
N ARG A 110 2.60 -4.71 -16.37
CA ARG A 110 1.19 -4.80 -16.78
C ARG A 110 0.72 -6.27 -16.83
N SER A 111 0.78 -6.96 -15.69
CA SER A 111 0.36 -8.36 -15.59
C SER A 111 -1.14 -8.55 -15.75
N VAL A 112 -1.54 -9.45 -16.65
CA VAL A 112 -2.95 -9.87 -16.84
C VAL A 112 -3.34 -11.00 -15.90
N HIS A 113 -2.43 -11.95 -15.66
CA HIS A 113 -2.72 -13.17 -14.89
C HIS A 113 -2.44 -13.05 -13.38
N ASP A 114 -1.72 -12.02 -12.95
CA ASP A 114 -1.44 -11.75 -11.53
C ASP A 114 -2.34 -10.62 -10.97
N GLY A 115 -1.95 -10.07 -9.81
CA GLY A 115 -2.80 -9.17 -9.01
C GLY A 115 -3.23 -7.86 -9.67
N LEU A 116 -2.72 -7.52 -10.86
CA LEU A 116 -3.01 -6.28 -11.57
C LEU A 116 -4.12 -6.39 -12.62
N ALA A 117 -4.51 -7.58 -13.06
CA ALA A 117 -5.58 -7.78 -14.04
C ALA A 117 -5.48 -6.87 -15.30
N GLY A 118 -4.26 -6.58 -15.76
CA GLY A 118 -3.98 -5.74 -16.92
C GLY A 118 -3.86 -4.23 -16.64
N ILE A 119 -4.03 -3.79 -15.39
CA ILE A 119 -3.73 -2.42 -14.93
C ILE A 119 -2.21 -2.28 -14.79
N SER A 120 -1.64 -1.13 -15.18
CA SER A 120 -0.19 -0.93 -15.08
C SER A 120 0.23 -0.47 -13.68
N LEU A 121 1.47 -0.76 -13.29
CA LEU A 121 2.12 -0.03 -12.19
C LEU A 121 2.38 1.43 -12.58
N CYS A 122 2.30 2.35 -11.61
CA CYS A 122 2.57 3.76 -11.88
C CYS A 122 4.05 4.01 -12.16
N LEU A 123 4.37 4.57 -13.33
CA LEU A 123 5.74 4.80 -13.77
C LEU A 123 6.36 6.08 -13.22
N HIS A 124 5.53 7.12 -13.06
CA HIS A 124 5.93 8.41 -12.51
C HIS A 124 4.77 9.06 -11.75
N SER A 125 5.07 10.05 -10.92
CA SER A 125 4.06 10.87 -10.24
C SER A 125 3.11 11.51 -11.26
N GLY A 126 1.82 11.54 -10.96
CA GLY A 126 0.77 11.99 -11.88
C GLY A 126 0.38 10.99 -12.97
N SER A 127 0.97 9.79 -13.00
CA SER A 127 0.41 8.68 -13.78
C SER A 127 -1.03 8.38 -13.32
N ILE A 128 -1.93 8.10 -14.25
CA ILE A 128 -3.31 7.70 -13.98
C ILE A 128 -3.61 6.32 -14.59
N HIS A 129 -4.69 5.69 -14.15
CA HIS A 129 -5.08 4.31 -14.46
C HIS A 129 -3.99 3.29 -14.11
N CYS A 130 -3.37 3.51 -12.96
CA CYS A 130 -2.23 2.73 -12.51
C CYS A 130 -2.29 2.40 -11.00
N VAL A 131 -1.42 1.48 -10.58
CA VAL A 131 -1.32 1.02 -9.21
C VAL A 131 0.03 1.42 -8.60
N ILE A 132 0.00 1.98 -7.39
CA ILE A 132 1.16 2.08 -6.49
C ILE A 132 1.02 0.93 -5.50
N ALA A 133 1.98 0.03 -5.48
CA ALA A 133 2.01 -1.08 -4.53
C ALA A 133 3.45 -1.36 -4.12
N PHE A 134 3.62 -1.72 -2.84
CA PHE A 134 4.88 -2.16 -2.29
C PHE A 134 4.68 -2.84 -0.94
N ASP A 135 5.65 -3.66 -0.57
CA ASP A 135 5.89 -4.13 0.78
C ASP A 135 7.25 -3.57 1.24
N ALA A 136 7.31 -3.00 2.43
CA ALA A 136 8.47 -2.23 2.88
C ALA A 136 9.33 -3.00 3.88
N PHE A 137 10.64 -2.99 3.64
CA PHE A 137 11.65 -3.64 4.47
C PHE A 137 12.90 -2.76 4.53
N THR A 138 13.82 -3.06 5.44
CA THR A 138 15.15 -2.43 5.53
C THR A 138 16.26 -3.30 4.93
N SER A 139 15.93 -4.57 4.67
CA SER A 139 16.77 -5.65 4.17
C SER A 139 15.94 -6.52 3.21
N PRO A 140 16.54 -7.43 2.43
CA PRO A 140 15.77 -8.39 1.65
C PRO A 140 14.82 -9.20 2.56
N PRO A 141 13.52 -9.34 2.22
CA PRO A 141 12.58 -10.14 3.01
C PRO A 141 13.10 -11.57 3.22
N SER A 142 13.12 -12.08 4.47
CA SER A 142 13.62 -13.44 4.78
C SER A 142 12.73 -14.53 4.19
N ALA A 143 13.19 -15.79 4.17
CA ALA A 143 12.39 -16.90 3.63
C ALA A 143 11.11 -17.17 4.47
N GLU A 144 11.15 -16.80 5.74
CA GLU A 144 10.07 -16.91 6.72
C GLU A 144 9.13 -15.69 6.72
N ALA A 145 9.39 -14.70 5.85
CA ALA A 145 8.61 -13.48 5.82
C ALA A 145 7.12 -13.78 5.54
N LEU A 146 6.23 -13.18 6.33
CA LEU A 146 4.78 -13.34 6.19
C LEU A 146 4.20 -12.55 5.02
N THR A 147 4.95 -11.55 4.52
CA THR A 147 4.66 -10.74 3.34
C THR A 147 5.96 -10.39 2.59
N GLY A 148 5.88 -9.66 1.49
CA GLY A 148 7.06 -9.19 0.74
C GLY A 148 7.74 -10.27 -0.11
N ARG A 149 7.12 -11.46 -0.23
CA ARG A 149 7.57 -12.52 -1.14
C ARG A 149 6.39 -13.13 -1.89
N PRO A 150 6.56 -13.52 -3.17
CA PRO A 150 5.55 -14.30 -3.87
C PRO A 150 5.24 -15.59 -3.10
N GLY A 151 3.96 -15.81 -2.80
CA GLY A 151 3.51 -16.99 -2.06
C GLY A 151 3.70 -16.90 -0.53
N ALA A 152 4.11 -15.74 0.00
CA ALA A 152 4.17 -15.53 1.44
C ALA A 152 2.81 -15.79 2.12
N PRO A 153 2.79 -16.25 3.39
CA PRO A 153 1.58 -16.67 4.10
C PRO A 153 0.40 -15.72 3.95
N TRP A 154 0.57 -14.40 4.10
CA TRP A 154 -0.56 -13.45 4.02
C TRP A 154 -1.18 -13.31 2.61
N GLY A 155 -0.51 -13.83 1.58
CA GLY A 155 -0.99 -13.80 0.20
C GLY A 155 -2.34 -14.49 -0.02
N TYR A 156 -2.78 -15.40 0.88
CA TYR A 156 -4.09 -16.06 0.73
C TYR A 156 -5.27 -15.06 0.70
N LEU A 157 -5.13 -13.92 1.38
CA LEU A 157 -6.14 -12.87 1.44
C LEU A 157 -6.32 -12.14 0.10
N SER A 158 -5.34 -12.23 -0.78
CA SER A 158 -5.41 -11.68 -2.13
C SER A 158 -6.28 -12.54 -3.06
N GLY A 159 -6.59 -13.79 -2.68
CA GLY A 159 -7.51 -14.64 -3.45
C GLY A 159 -6.97 -15.08 -4.82
N TRP A 160 -5.64 -15.03 -5.02
CA TRP A 160 -4.94 -15.65 -6.15
C TRP A 160 -3.64 -16.30 -5.68
N THR A 161 -3.16 -17.25 -6.47
CA THR A 161 -1.83 -17.83 -6.32
C THR A 161 -0.91 -17.12 -7.33
N PRO A 162 0.23 -16.56 -6.91
CA PRO A 162 1.19 -15.97 -7.84
C PRO A 162 1.65 -16.98 -8.89
N ALA A 163 1.73 -16.58 -10.16
CA ALA A 163 2.28 -17.43 -11.20
C ALA A 163 3.78 -17.67 -10.98
N GLN A 164 4.32 -18.75 -11.55
CA GLN A 164 5.76 -19.00 -11.55
C GLN A 164 6.51 -17.81 -12.17
N GLY A 165 7.59 -17.37 -11.52
CA GLY A 165 8.37 -16.21 -11.95
C GLY A 165 7.76 -14.85 -11.59
N SER A 166 6.64 -14.82 -10.86
CA SER A 166 6.11 -13.60 -10.26
C SER A 166 7.14 -12.94 -9.35
N LYS A 167 7.16 -11.61 -9.37
CA LYS A 167 7.90 -10.75 -8.44
C LYS A 167 6.92 -9.95 -7.61
N MET A 168 7.39 -9.36 -6.52
CA MET A 168 6.60 -8.37 -5.80
C MET A 168 6.47 -7.10 -6.65
N ALA A 169 5.30 -6.46 -6.61
CA ALA A 169 5.15 -5.11 -7.13
C ALA A 169 5.92 -4.15 -6.21
N CYS A 170 6.78 -3.31 -6.79
CA CYS A 170 7.39 -2.21 -6.07
C CYS A 170 7.28 -0.93 -6.91
N VAL A 171 6.50 0.02 -6.38
CA VAL A 171 6.40 1.38 -6.89
C VAL A 171 6.77 2.33 -5.77
N ASN A 172 7.85 3.08 -5.93
CA ASN A 172 8.27 4.07 -4.96
C ASN A 172 7.25 5.22 -4.93
N PRO A 173 6.58 5.48 -3.78
CA PRO A 173 5.53 6.51 -3.71
C PRO A 173 6.06 7.93 -3.87
N VAL A 174 7.38 8.16 -3.81
CA VAL A 174 7.96 9.52 -3.93
C VAL A 174 7.78 10.05 -5.35
N TYR A 175 8.19 9.26 -6.35
CA TYR A 175 8.21 9.69 -7.75
C TYR A 175 7.44 8.77 -8.69
N GLY A 176 6.87 7.66 -8.21
CA GLY A 176 6.46 6.55 -9.07
C GLY A 176 7.68 5.75 -9.56
N GLY A 177 7.42 4.62 -10.22
CA GLY A 177 8.47 3.74 -10.72
C GLY A 177 9.38 3.24 -9.58
N ARG A 178 10.69 3.19 -9.82
CA ARG A 178 11.65 2.59 -8.87
C ARG A 178 12.63 3.57 -8.24
N LEU A 179 12.66 4.81 -8.70
CA LEU A 179 13.68 5.80 -8.36
C LEU A 179 13.70 6.11 -6.86
N SER A 180 14.90 6.27 -6.28
CA SER A 180 15.08 6.67 -4.90
C SER A 180 14.55 8.07 -4.63
N GLY A 181 14.01 8.32 -3.44
CA GLY A 181 13.64 9.67 -3.01
C GLY A 181 13.40 9.83 -1.51
N PRO A 182 13.32 11.08 -1.02
CA PRO A 182 13.03 11.36 0.39
C PRO A 182 11.56 11.08 0.72
N LEU A 183 11.34 10.47 1.88
CA LEU A 183 10.00 10.26 2.40
C LEU A 183 9.48 11.49 3.16
N ILE A 184 8.17 11.67 3.13
CA ILE A 184 7.43 12.68 3.89
C ILE A 184 6.58 11.93 4.92
N PRO A 185 7.16 11.58 6.08
CA PRO A 185 6.47 10.77 7.06
C PRO A 185 5.46 11.61 7.83
N TYR A 186 4.33 11.00 8.19
CA TYR A 186 3.31 11.55 9.09
C TYR A 186 3.30 10.65 10.33
N LEU A 187 4.06 11.04 11.35
CA LEU A 187 4.25 10.25 12.57
C LEU A 187 3.46 10.87 13.73
N GLY A 188 3.01 10.02 14.65
CA GLY A 188 2.35 10.43 15.89
C GLY A 188 3.21 11.37 16.75
N ALA A 189 2.55 12.06 17.69
CA ALA A 189 3.21 13.04 18.55
C ALA A 189 4.14 12.41 19.61
N ASP A 190 3.94 11.13 19.95
CA ASP A 190 4.87 10.39 20.80
C ASP A 190 6.10 10.00 19.98
N ASN A 191 7.24 10.64 20.26
CA ASN A 191 8.53 10.39 19.59
C ASN A 191 9.07 8.95 19.76
N ARG A 192 8.26 7.98 20.23
CA ARG A 192 8.65 6.61 20.57
C ARG A 192 8.19 5.59 19.54
N THR A 193 7.28 5.93 18.63
CA THR A 193 6.76 4.96 17.66
C THR A 193 6.63 5.56 16.27
N THR A 194 7.06 4.81 15.26
CA THR A 194 6.71 5.01 13.84
C THR A 194 5.27 4.57 13.53
N TYR A 195 4.46 4.37 14.59
CA TYR A 195 3.11 3.85 14.49
C TYR A 195 2.11 4.97 14.18
N SER A 196 1.24 4.62 13.22
CA SER A 196 0.06 5.30 12.69
C SER A 196 -0.34 6.64 13.31
N TYR A 197 -0.33 7.68 12.46
CA TYR A 197 -1.20 8.83 12.59
C TYR A 197 -2.64 8.42 12.97
N VAL A 198 -3.15 8.98 14.07
CA VAL A 198 -4.56 8.88 14.46
C VAL A 198 -5.24 10.19 14.10
N ALA A 199 -6.39 10.09 13.42
CA ALA A 199 -7.24 11.21 13.11
C ALA A 199 -7.51 12.11 14.32
N GLY A 200 -7.41 13.42 14.13
CA GLY A 200 -7.62 14.40 15.19
C GLY A 200 -6.44 14.56 16.15
N THR A 201 -5.33 13.84 15.93
CA THR A 201 -4.08 14.04 16.67
C THR A 201 -3.10 14.90 15.87
N THR A 202 -2.25 15.63 16.57
CA THR A 202 -1.12 16.35 15.96
C THR A 202 -0.14 15.34 15.37
N TYR A 203 0.19 15.49 14.09
CA TYR A 203 1.28 14.74 13.46
C TYR A 203 2.52 15.62 13.33
N LYS A 204 3.69 14.99 13.34
CA LYS A 204 4.96 15.62 13.00
C LYS A 204 5.45 15.06 11.68
N THR A 205 6.03 15.93 10.86
CA THR A 205 6.76 15.52 9.67
C THR A 205 8.25 15.74 9.88
N TYR A 206 9.05 14.84 9.31
CA TYR A 206 10.49 14.80 9.47
C TYR A 206 11.13 14.74 8.09
N ALA A 207 11.23 15.90 7.45
CA ALA A 207 11.87 16.04 6.16
C ALA A 207 13.31 15.51 6.21
N ASN A 208 13.74 14.83 5.15
CA ASN A 208 15.10 14.28 5.01
C ASN A 208 15.52 13.31 6.12
N ARG A 209 14.58 12.74 6.89
CA ARG A 209 14.91 11.73 7.91
C ARG A 209 14.93 10.30 7.37
N PHE A 210 14.09 10.03 6.37
CA PHE A 210 13.98 8.72 5.75
C PHE A 210 14.00 8.85 4.23
N ARG A 211 14.56 7.84 3.56
CA ARG A 211 14.51 7.68 2.10
C ARG A 211 13.96 6.32 1.76
N ALA A 212 13.36 6.20 0.58
CA ALA A 212 12.93 4.94 0.04
C ALA A 212 13.48 4.71 -1.37
N ALA A 213 13.73 3.45 -1.72
CA ALA A 213 14.06 2.99 -3.07
C ALA A 213 13.47 1.59 -3.32
N CYS A 214 13.13 1.28 -4.57
CA CYS A 214 12.73 -0.09 -4.92
C CYS A 214 13.95 -0.94 -5.25
N GLU A 215 14.37 -1.76 -4.31
CA GLU A 215 15.55 -2.63 -4.43
C GLU A 215 15.18 -4.01 -4.99
N VAL A 216 16.19 -4.73 -5.49
CA VAL A 216 16.06 -6.12 -5.96
C VAL A 216 17.24 -6.94 -5.48
N GLN A 217 16.98 -8.09 -4.89
CA GLN A 217 18.01 -9.07 -4.55
C GLN A 217 17.42 -10.48 -4.63
N GLY A 218 18.14 -11.39 -5.30
CA GLY A 218 17.71 -12.79 -5.42
C GLY A 218 16.34 -12.97 -6.09
N GLY A 219 15.93 -12.04 -6.96
CA GLY A 219 14.61 -12.06 -7.62
C GLY A 219 13.44 -11.58 -6.75
N ILE A 220 13.72 -11.02 -5.57
CA ILE A 220 12.73 -10.44 -4.67
C ILE A 220 12.85 -8.91 -4.76
N ASP A 221 11.70 -8.26 -4.91
CA ASP A 221 11.58 -6.81 -4.99
C ASP A 221 10.92 -6.30 -3.70
N TRP A 222 11.40 -5.19 -3.13
CA TRP A 222 10.77 -4.55 -1.97
C TRP A 222 11.02 -3.04 -1.98
N LEU A 223 10.22 -2.30 -1.22
CA LEU A 223 10.53 -0.90 -0.93
C LEU A 223 11.51 -0.87 0.25
N ASP A 224 12.79 -0.66 -0.06
CA ASP A 224 13.83 -0.42 0.92
C ASP A 224 13.60 0.96 1.54
N ILE A 225 13.33 1.01 2.84
CA ILE A 225 13.24 2.28 3.58
C ILE A 225 14.42 2.36 4.53
N ARG A 226 15.22 3.42 4.41
CA ARG A 226 16.38 3.65 5.28
C ARG A 226 16.30 4.98 6.00
N GLN A 227 16.96 5.00 7.14
CA GLN A 227 17.24 6.23 7.87
C GLN A 227 18.34 6.99 7.16
N ILE A 228 18.14 8.29 6.97
CA ILE A 228 19.21 9.19 6.61
C ILE A 228 19.75 9.71 7.96
N ASP A 229 20.90 9.19 8.38
CA ASP A 229 21.45 9.49 9.71
C ASP A 229 22.01 10.91 9.79
N PRO A 230 21.58 11.73 10.77
CA PRO A 230 22.41 12.84 11.23
C PRO A 230 23.50 12.29 12.18
N PRO A 231 24.74 12.81 12.13
CA PRO A 231 25.83 12.34 13.00
C PRO A 231 25.46 12.45 14.50
N LYS A 232 25.82 11.43 15.28
CA LYS A 232 25.71 11.44 16.75
C LYS A 232 26.89 12.22 17.35
N PRO A 233 26.67 13.11 18.33
CA PRO A 233 27.62 13.30 19.41
C PRO A 233 27.64 12.01 20.26
N ILE A 234 28.82 11.49 20.55
CA ILE A 234 29.01 10.29 21.39
C ILE A 234 28.25 10.48 22.72
N GLY A 235 27.47 9.47 23.12
CA GLY A 235 26.81 9.43 24.43
C GLY A 235 25.43 10.09 24.54
N ARG A 236 24.81 10.57 23.44
CA ARG A 236 23.43 11.11 23.49
C ARG A 236 22.41 10.28 22.69
N PRO A 237 21.18 10.07 23.23
CA PRO A 237 20.07 9.50 22.48
C PRO A 237 19.70 10.36 21.26
N ASN A 238 19.24 9.73 20.17
CA ASN A 238 18.77 10.47 18.98
C ASN A 238 17.46 11.21 19.31
N PRO A 239 17.39 12.55 19.17
CA PRO A 239 16.16 13.29 19.42
C PRO A 239 15.11 13.12 18.31
N LEU A 240 15.52 12.60 17.14
CA LEU A 240 14.67 12.37 15.99
C LEU A 240 14.18 10.91 15.93
N PRO A 241 13.00 10.66 15.33
CA PRO A 241 12.47 9.31 15.18
C PRO A 241 13.45 8.35 14.51
N SER A 242 13.51 7.13 15.02
CA SER A 242 14.26 6.02 14.43
C SER A 242 13.33 4.95 13.89
N LEU A 243 13.82 4.14 12.94
CA LEU A 243 13.14 2.88 12.61
C LEU A 243 13.15 1.98 13.85
N PRO A 244 12.13 1.11 14.03
CA PRO A 244 12.10 0.18 15.14
C PRO A 244 13.37 -0.67 15.19
N TRP A 245 13.89 -0.90 16.40
CA TRP A 245 15.01 -1.80 16.59
C TRP A 245 14.64 -3.22 16.12
N GLY A 246 15.55 -3.89 15.39
CA GLY A 246 15.30 -5.20 14.80
C GLY A 246 14.44 -5.19 13.54
N SER A 247 14.21 -4.03 12.90
CA SER A 247 13.49 -3.95 11.62
C SER A 247 14.08 -4.84 10.52
N ASP A 248 15.40 -5.06 10.57
CA ASP A 248 16.18 -5.80 9.57
C ASP A 248 15.94 -7.31 9.65
N ASP A 249 15.51 -7.80 10.81
CA ASP A 249 15.23 -9.21 11.09
C ASP A 249 13.71 -9.50 11.20
N SER A 250 12.87 -8.49 10.96
CA SER A 250 11.42 -8.60 11.09
C SER A 250 10.81 -9.45 9.98
N ILE A 251 10.08 -10.52 10.34
CA ILE A 251 9.33 -11.36 9.40
C ILE A 251 8.17 -10.62 8.69
N VAL A 252 7.85 -9.40 9.11
CA VAL A 252 6.89 -8.51 8.43
C VAL A 252 7.56 -7.23 7.96
N GLY A 253 8.89 -7.12 8.05
CA GLY A 253 9.64 -5.92 7.72
C GLY A 253 9.11 -4.68 8.46
N LEU A 254 8.90 -3.62 7.69
CA LEU A 254 8.30 -2.35 8.13
C LEU A 254 6.79 -2.30 7.84
N HIS A 255 6.09 -3.43 7.77
CA HIS A 255 4.69 -3.47 7.39
C HIS A 255 3.85 -2.46 8.17
N ARG A 256 4.02 -2.39 9.50
CA ARG A 256 3.23 -1.53 10.39
C ARG A 256 3.58 -0.04 10.26
N GLU A 257 4.83 0.25 9.91
CA GLU A 257 5.42 1.58 9.85
C GLU A 257 5.25 2.22 8.47
N SER A 258 5.24 1.39 7.43
CA SER A 258 5.27 1.80 6.02
C SER A 258 4.21 2.84 5.70
N TRP A 259 2.98 2.65 6.19
CA TRP A 259 1.90 3.60 5.99
C TRP A 259 2.26 5.01 6.48
N GLY A 260 2.68 5.13 7.74
CA GLY A 260 3.02 6.43 8.34
C GLY A 260 4.26 7.06 7.70
N LEU A 261 5.27 6.23 7.39
CA LEU A 261 6.51 6.67 6.76
C LEU A 261 6.28 7.23 5.35
N THR A 262 5.33 6.69 4.59
CA THR A 262 5.06 7.09 3.20
C THR A 262 3.82 7.97 3.02
N LEU A 263 3.05 8.25 4.08
CA LEU A 263 1.71 8.86 3.97
C LEU A 263 1.73 10.20 3.22
N GLY A 264 2.70 11.07 3.49
CA GLY A 264 2.81 12.35 2.79
C GLY A 264 3.06 12.18 1.30
N ASN A 265 3.89 11.20 0.90
CA ASN A 265 4.16 10.90 -0.51
C ASN A 265 2.92 10.34 -1.21
N LEU A 266 2.19 9.43 -0.56
CA LEU A 266 0.93 8.87 -1.06
C LEU A 266 -0.13 9.97 -1.28
N VAL A 267 -0.30 10.88 -0.33
CA VAL A 267 -1.20 12.03 -0.48
C VAL A 267 -0.81 12.91 -1.67
N LEU A 268 0.50 13.13 -1.89
CA LEU A 268 0.99 13.88 -3.06
C LEU A 268 0.76 13.12 -4.37
N ALA A 269 0.96 11.81 -4.40
CA ALA A 269 0.68 10.97 -5.56
C ALA A 269 -0.80 11.02 -5.95
N THR A 270 -1.70 10.90 -4.96
CA THR A 270 -3.14 11.10 -5.15
C THR A 270 -3.46 12.49 -5.70
N ARG A 271 -2.88 13.55 -5.14
CA ARG A 271 -3.09 14.92 -5.63
C ARG A 271 -2.61 15.10 -7.07
N ALA A 272 -1.46 14.53 -7.42
CA ALA A 272 -0.92 14.57 -8.77
C ALA A 272 -1.83 13.82 -9.76
N ALA A 273 -2.32 12.62 -9.40
CA ALA A 273 -3.24 11.84 -10.23
C ALA A 273 -4.57 12.57 -10.47
N VAL A 274 -5.16 13.18 -9.41
CA VAL A 274 -6.39 13.98 -9.54
C VAL A 274 -6.16 15.19 -10.45
N SER A 275 -5.04 15.89 -10.31
CA SER A 275 -4.70 17.04 -11.15
C SER A 275 -4.55 16.62 -12.62
N ALA A 276 -3.86 15.51 -12.88
CA ALA A 276 -3.69 14.96 -14.22
C ALA A 276 -5.02 14.54 -14.85
N TRP A 277 -5.93 13.94 -14.07
CA TRP A 277 -7.28 13.61 -14.53
C TRP A 277 -8.08 14.86 -14.91
N THR A 278 -8.05 15.89 -14.06
CA THR A 278 -8.78 17.15 -14.29
C THR A 278 -8.31 17.82 -15.58
N ILE A 279 -7.00 17.92 -15.82
CA ILE A 279 -6.45 18.52 -17.04
C ILE A 279 -6.89 17.75 -18.29
N ARG A 280 -6.94 16.42 -18.24
CA ARG A 280 -7.36 15.57 -19.37
C ARG A 280 -8.86 15.56 -19.64
N SER A 281 -9.65 16.05 -18.68
CA SER A 281 -11.12 16.06 -18.75
C SER A 281 -11.68 17.45 -19.08
N MET A 282 -10.82 18.46 -19.19
CA MET A 282 -11.12 19.78 -19.76
C MET A 282 -11.00 19.73 -21.28
#